data_AF-A0A2Z4TJQ3-F1
#
_entry.id   AF-A0A2Z4TJQ3-F1
#
_cell.length_a   1.000
_cell.length_b   1.000
_cell.length_c   1.000
_cell.angle_alpha   90.00
_cell.angle_beta   90.00
_cell.angle_gamma   90.00
#
_symmetry.space_group_name_H-M   'P 1'
#
loop_
_entity.id
_entity.type
_entity.pdbx_description
1 polymer ?
#
loop_
_entity_poly.entity_id
_entity_poly.type
_entity_poly.pdbx_seq_one_letter_code
_entity_poly.pdbx_strand_id
1 'polypeptide(L)'
;MSRSILQSAVDGSSEFIEPFSPIEQPASLKHNDEWLIFASSSLGDSSLKQLFKEASVTGAIVLFRGIPEGKTLGAAIRDWHTLMAGLDPVPQVRIDPKAFVHWRVTSVPAIFRIDDDKVTASALGVYSKDWLQLQIETGNTGSLGQRGPIHSILEPDLMQVAMQRLQSIDLGALKKKAIERFWSRQTFTELPKATQYRIRMVDPTIVMQRPLLDANGRTLIPAGTRINPLKALPFTQQLVVFNALNAEEVDAVAHWLETQDRTLRRITLITTQLDRAQGWNRLNALEKTLDSPVYLLNASLKQRFDLQVTPSFVQAKGLAFEIEEIPAKELVHEKAQ
;
A
#
# COMPACT_ATOMS: atom_id res chain seq x y z
N MET A 1 -20.58 3.91 7.57
CA MET A 1 -19.85 3.04 6.63
C MET A 1 -18.36 3.33 6.80
N SER A 2 -17.77 2.80 7.88
CA SER A 2 -16.38 3.12 8.26
C SER A 2 -15.52 1.88 8.11
N ARG A 3 -14.63 1.92 7.11
CA ARG A 3 -13.51 0.98 6.93
C ARG A 3 -12.58 1.09 8.14
N SER A 4 -12.31 -0.03 8.81
CA SER A 4 -11.31 -0.10 9.89
C SER A 4 -10.55 -1.42 9.86
N ILE A 5 -9.28 -1.33 9.41
CA ILE A 5 -8.07 -1.95 9.98
C ILE A 5 -7.90 -3.48 9.92
N LEU A 6 -8.88 -4.28 9.48
CA LEU A 6 -8.70 -5.74 9.32
C LEU A 6 -8.73 -6.23 7.86
N GLN A 7 -7.89 -5.63 7.01
CA GLN A 7 -7.67 -6.09 5.63
C GLN A 7 -6.17 -6.17 5.24
N SER A 8 -5.25 -6.16 6.21
CA SER A 8 -3.81 -6.06 5.93
C SER A 8 -2.99 -7.31 6.31
N ALA A 9 -3.58 -8.50 6.33
CA ALA A 9 -2.81 -9.72 6.62
C ALA A 9 -3.25 -11.00 5.88
N VAL A 10 -4.21 -10.90 4.96
CA VAL A 10 -4.64 -12.03 4.12
C VAL A 10 -4.84 -11.51 2.70
N ASP A 11 -3.73 -11.17 2.06
CA ASP A 11 -3.56 -11.17 0.60
C ASP A 11 -2.07 -11.41 0.36
N GLY A 12 -1.65 -12.64 0.69
CA GLY A 12 -0.40 -13.21 0.19
C GLY A 12 -0.65 -13.84 -1.16
N SER A 13 -1.13 -13.06 -2.12
CA SER A 13 -1.03 -13.39 -3.53
C SER A 13 0.44 -13.19 -3.92
N SER A 14 1.06 -14.26 -4.41
CA SER A 14 2.31 -14.22 -5.13
C SER A 14 2.23 -13.22 -6.28
N GLU A 15 2.65 -11.97 -6.05
CA GLU A 15 3.09 -11.12 -7.15
C GLU A 15 4.50 -11.59 -7.54
N PHE A 16 4.52 -12.39 -8.61
CA PHE A 16 5.65 -12.37 -9.53
C PHE A 16 6.10 -10.93 -9.70
N ILE A 17 7.39 -10.66 -9.52
CA ILE A 17 7.97 -9.39 -9.93
C ILE A 17 7.95 -9.42 -11.46
N GLU A 18 6.85 -8.96 -12.05
CA GLU A 18 6.85 -8.57 -13.46
C GLU A 18 7.95 -7.52 -13.66
N PRO A 19 8.69 -7.56 -14.78
CA PRO A 19 9.53 -6.44 -15.16
C PRO A 19 8.62 -5.20 -15.17
N PHE A 20 9.02 -4.14 -14.46
CA PHE A 20 8.26 -2.89 -14.32
C PHE A 20 7.53 -2.55 -15.61
N SER A 21 6.23 -2.86 -15.65
CA SER A 21 5.34 -2.35 -16.68
C SER A 21 5.46 -0.82 -16.65
N PRO A 22 5.52 -0.13 -17.81
CA PRO A 22 5.53 1.32 -17.84
C PRO A 22 4.43 1.82 -16.92
N ILE A 23 4.75 2.73 -16.00
CA ILE A 23 3.74 3.35 -15.15
C ILE A 23 2.73 3.99 -16.11
N GLU A 24 1.59 3.33 -16.32
CA GLU A 24 0.46 3.98 -16.98
C GLU A 24 0.18 5.24 -16.18
N GLN A 25 0.25 6.37 -16.86
CA GLN A 25 0.05 7.67 -16.23
C GLN A 25 -1.32 7.61 -15.57
N PRO A 26 -1.45 7.83 -14.24
CA PRO A 26 -2.76 7.86 -13.63
C PRO A 26 -3.59 8.92 -14.37
N ALA A 27 -4.84 8.62 -14.71
CA ALA A 27 -5.72 9.59 -15.36
C ALA A 27 -5.76 10.90 -14.54
N SER A 28 -5.97 12.04 -15.19
CA SER A 28 -6.35 13.27 -14.46
C SER A 28 -7.57 12.96 -13.58
N LEU A 29 -7.68 13.63 -12.43
CA LEU A 29 -8.91 13.60 -11.65
C LEU A 29 -10.05 14.06 -12.57
N LYS A 30 -11.20 13.37 -12.57
CA LYS A 30 -12.37 13.79 -13.34
C LYS A 30 -12.91 15.10 -12.76
N HIS A 31 -12.94 16.16 -13.56
CA HIS A 31 -13.49 17.46 -13.16
C HIS A 31 -14.98 17.48 -13.54
N ASN A 32 -15.86 17.29 -12.56
CA ASN A 32 -17.30 17.36 -12.77
C ASN A 32 -17.79 18.73 -12.31
N ASP A 33 -18.17 19.59 -13.27
CA ASP A 33 -18.84 20.87 -13.01
C ASP A 33 -18.02 21.82 -12.12
N GLU A 34 -16.87 22.29 -12.60
CA GLU A 34 -15.91 23.08 -11.82
C GLU A 34 -15.57 24.44 -12.47
N TRP A 35 -15.16 25.40 -11.62
CA TRP A 35 -14.53 26.66 -12.02
C TRP A 35 -13.07 26.61 -11.60
N LEU A 36 -12.16 26.74 -12.55
CA LEU A 36 -10.73 26.61 -12.33
C LEU A 36 -10.03 27.93 -12.64
N ILE A 37 -9.16 28.37 -11.73
CA ILE A 37 -8.30 29.54 -11.92
C ILE A 37 -6.85 29.06 -11.92
N PHE A 38 -6.17 29.19 -13.06
CA PHE A 38 -4.76 28.86 -13.21
C PHE A 38 -3.92 30.04 -12.75
N ALA A 39 -3.00 29.77 -11.81
CA ALA A 39 -2.14 30.76 -11.18
C ALA A 39 -0.66 30.32 -11.20
N SER A 40 0.22 31.29 -10.97
CA SER A 40 1.67 31.11 -10.82
C SER A 40 2.19 32.19 -9.88
N SER A 41 3.30 31.90 -9.21
CA SER A 41 4.02 32.86 -8.37
C SER A 41 4.51 34.08 -9.15
N SER A 42 4.59 34.01 -10.49
CA SER A 42 4.91 35.16 -11.37
C SER A 42 3.91 36.31 -11.28
N LEU A 43 2.69 36.05 -10.79
CA LEU A 43 1.68 37.10 -10.61
C LEU A 43 2.06 38.07 -9.48
N GLY A 44 2.92 37.65 -8.56
CA GLY A 44 3.29 38.38 -7.36
C GLY A 44 2.21 38.34 -6.27
N ASP A 45 2.62 38.59 -5.03
CA ASP A 45 1.80 38.41 -3.83
C ASP A 45 0.50 39.24 -3.84
N SER A 46 0.56 40.48 -4.33
CA SER A 46 -0.63 41.36 -4.42
C SER A 46 -1.70 40.79 -5.34
N SER A 47 -1.31 40.32 -6.53
CA SER A 47 -2.24 39.73 -7.50
C SER A 47 -2.76 38.39 -7.02
N LEU A 48 -1.91 37.55 -6.42
CA LEU A 48 -2.32 36.28 -5.83
C LEU A 48 -3.30 36.47 -4.67
N LYS A 49 -3.10 37.49 -3.83
CA LYS A 49 -4.03 37.82 -2.74
C LYS A 49 -5.42 38.21 -3.27
N GLN A 50 -5.48 38.99 -4.36
CA GLN A 50 -6.75 39.33 -5.01
C GLN A 50 -7.41 38.10 -5.65
N LEU A 51 -6.62 37.25 -6.30
CA LEU A 51 -7.08 36.00 -6.90
C LEU A 51 -7.65 35.05 -5.85
N PHE A 52 -6.98 34.88 -4.70
CA PHE A 52 -7.51 34.10 -3.58
C PHE A 52 -8.79 34.69 -3.00
N LYS A 53 -8.91 36.01 -2.94
CA LYS A 53 -10.16 36.67 -2.52
C LYS A 53 -11.31 36.34 -3.47
N GLU A 54 -11.08 36.39 -4.79
CA GLU A 54 -12.07 35.97 -5.79
C GLU A 54 -12.47 34.51 -5.58
N ALA A 55 -11.49 33.61 -5.44
CA ALA A 55 -11.73 32.18 -5.23
C ALA A 55 -12.51 31.88 -3.93
N SER A 56 -12.24 32.64 -2.85
CA SER A 56 -12.98 32.55 -1.58
C SER A 56 -14.46 32.87 -1.75
N VAL A 57 -14.77 33.94 -2.48
CA VAL A 57 -16.14 34.41 -2.71
C VAL A 57 -16.89 33.49 -3.69
N THR A 58 -16.20 33.01 -4.72
CA THR A 58 -16.84 32.37 -5.87
C THR A 58 -16.86 30.84 -5.81
N GLY A 59 -16.06 30.25 -4.91
CA GLY A 59 -15.82 28.82 -4.81
C GLY A 59 -14.93 28.26 -5.92
N ALA A 60 -14.30 29.11 -6.74
CA ALA A 60 -13.39 28.65 -7.78
C ALA A 60 -12.12 28.01 -7.19
N ILE A 61 -11.62 26.97 -7.84
CA ILE A 61 -10.43 26.23 -7.41
C ILE A 61 -9.19 26.85 -8.05
N VAL A 62 -8.21 27.22 -7.23
CA VAL A 62 -6.95 27.78 -7.71
C VAL A 62 -5.95 26.65 -7.97
N LEU A 63 -5.43 26.60 -9.20
CA LEU A 63 -4.48 25.59 -9.65
C LEU A 63 -3.09 26.20 -9.84
N PHE A 64 -2.08 25.56 -9.26
CA PHE A 64 -0.66 25.82 -9.53
C PHE A 64 -0.05 24.63 -10.27
N ARG A 65 0.90 24.89 -11.18
CA ARG A 65 1.58 23.83 -11.93
C ARG A 65 2.50 22.99 -11.04
N GLY A 66 3.07 23.60 -10.00
CA GLY A 66 4.06 22.95 -9.17
C GLY A 66 4.40 23.73 -7.90
N ILE A 67 5.60 23.48 -7.39
CA ILE A 67 6.18 24.21 -6.26
C ILE A 67 7.15 25.25 -6.84
N PRO A 68 7.13 26.51 -6.39
CA PRO A 68 8.07 27.52 -6.87
C PRO A 68 9.52 27.09 -6.72
N GLU A 69 10.37 27.48 -7.68
CA GLU A 69 11.79 27.11 -7.68
C GLU A 69 12.49 27.53 -6.38
N GLY A 70 13.36 26.67 -5.85
CA GLY A 70 14.07 26.89 -4.59
C GLY A 70 13.23 26.69 -3.31
N LYS A 71 11.93 26.39 -3.40
CA LYS A 71 11.07 26.14 -2.24
C LYS A 71 10.77 24.65 -2.02
N THR A 72 10.53 24.29 -0.76
CA THR A 72 9.93 22.99 -0.40
C THR A 72 8.41 23.08 -0.49
N LEU A 73 7.72 21.95 -0.63
CA LEU A 73 6.26 21.90 -0.62
C LEU A 73 5.67 22.58 0.63
N GLY A 74 6.25 22.27 1.80
CA GLY A 74 5.80 22.87 3.06
C GLY A 74 6.01 24.38 3.12
N ALA A 75 7.05 24.93 2.48
CA ALA A 75 7.25 26.37 2.39
C ALA A 75 6.21 27.03 1.48
N ALA A 76 5.95 26.48 0.30
CA ALA A 76 4.95 27.01 -0.62
C ALA A 76 3.54 27.04 -0.01
N ILE A 77 3.15 25.96 0.69
CA ILE A 77 1.86 25.89 1.40
C ILE A 77 1.75 27.00 2.46
N ARG A 78 2.81 27.26 3.24
CA ARG A 78 2.82 28.33 4.24
C ARG A 78 2.68 29.71 3.61
N ASP A 79 3.33 29.95 2.48
CA ASP A 79 3.24 31.23 1.77
C ASP A 79 1.80 31.46 1.27
N TRP A 80 1.17 30.45 0.65
CA TRP A 80 -0.23 30.55 0.24
C TRP A 80 -1.17 30.77 1.43
N HIS A 81 -0.98 30.04 2.54
CA HIS A 81 -1.76 30.26 3.76
C HIS A 81 -1.63 31.70 4.30
N THR A 82 -0.44 32.29 4.19
CA THR A 82 -0.21 33.68 4.59
C THR A 82 -0.97 34.65 3.70
N LEU A 83 -1.01 34.41 2.39
CA LEU A 83 -1.77 35.23 1.43
C LEU A 83 -3.29 35.08 1.62
N MET A 84 -3.76 33.92 2.07
CA MET A 84 -5.18 33.63 2.32
C MET A 84 -5.64 34.03 3.73
N ALA A 85 -4.77 34.61 4.57
CA ALA A 85 -5.12 34.98 5.94
C ALA A 85 -6.30 35.97 5.97
N GLY A 86 -7.34 35.61 6.73
CA GLY A 86 -8.56 36.42 6.87
C GLY A 86 -9.64 36.17 5.80
N LEU A 87 -9.45 35.21 4.90
CA LEU A 87 -10.48 34.77 3.96
C LEU A 87 -11.33 33.64 4.57
N ASP A 88 -12.65 33.77 4.46
CA ASP A 88 -13.64 32.77 4.90
C ASP A 88 -14.79 32.70 3.87
N PRO A 89 -14.99 31.56 3.17
CA PRO A 89 -14.27 30.30 3.31
C PRO A 89 -12.83 30.39 2.76
N VAL A 90 -11.94 29.56 3.30
CA VAL A 90 -10.57 29.44 2.80
C VAL A 90 -10.60 28.86 1.37
N PRO A 91 -10.02 29.55 0.37
CA PRO A 91 -10.00 29.06 -1.01
C PRO A 91 -9.38 27.67 -1.15
N GLN A 92 -9.94 26.87 -2.06
CA GLN A 92 -9.33 25.60 -2.42
C GLN A 92 -8.15 25.84 -3.36
N VAL A 93 -6.96 25.39 -2.96
CA VAL A 93 -5.73 25.45 -3.76
C VAL A 93 -5.24 24.03 -4.05
N ARG A 94 -4.90 23.75 -5.31
CA ARG A 94 -4.37 22.46 -5.77
C ARG A 94 -3.07 22.66 -6.55
N ILE A 95 -2.20 21.66 -6.46
CA ILE A 95 -1.05 21.51 -7.36
C ILE A 95 -1.40 20.43 -8.36
N ASP A 96 -1.62 20.81 -9.62
CA ASP A 96 -2.10 19.91 -10.67
C ASP A 96 -1.38 20.16 -11.99
N PRO A 97 -0.14 19.64 -12.18
CA PRO A 97 0.60 19.81 -13.43
C PRO A 97 -0.13 19.22 -14.65
N LYS A 98 -0.98 18.20 -14.45
CA LYS A 98 -1.71 17.55 -15.54
C LYS A 98 -2.78 18.46 -16.13
N ALA A 99 -3.48 19.22 -15.29
CA ALA A 99 -4.44 20.21 -15.76
C ALA A 99 -3.80 21.24 -16.72
N PHE A 100 -2.60 21.72 -16.40
CA PHE A 100 -1.86 22.67 -17.26
C PHE A 100 -1.48 22.04 -18.61
N VAL A 101 -1.07 20.76 -18.62
CA VAL A 101 -0.74 20.05 -19.86
C VAL A 101 -2.00 19.72 -20.67
N HIS A 102 -3.02 19.18 -20.03
CA HIS A 102 -4.26 18.73 -20.65
C HIS A 102 -4.99 19.87 -21.36
N TRP A 103 -5.14 21.02 -20.70
CA TRP A 103 -5.76 22.21 -21.29
C TRP A 103 -4.76 23.20 -21.91
N ARG A 104 -3.49 22.78 -22.05
CA ARG A 104 -2.42 23.55 -22.72
C ARG A 104 -2.28 24.99 -22.18
N VAL A 105 -2.38 25.15 -20.87
CA VAL A 105 -2.23 26.45 -20.21
C VAL A 105 -0.74 26.80 -20.13
N THR A 106 -0.32 27.76 -20.94
CA THR A 106 1.08 28.23 -21.02
C THR A 106 1.29 29.61 -20.39
N SER A 107 0.22 30.28 -19.96
CA SER A 107 0.26 31.61 -19.36
C SER A 107 -0.89 31.80 -18.37
N VAL A 108 -0.67 32.66 -17.37
CA VAL A 108 -1.60 32.92 -16.26
C VAL A 108 -1.76 34.44 -16.02
N PRO A 109 -2.81 34.92 -15.32
CA PRO A 109 -3.94 34.15 -14.80
C PRO A 109 -4.83 33.68 -15.95
N ALA A 110 -5.55 32.59 -15.72
CA ALA A 110 -6.58 32.14 -16.64
C ALA A 110 -7.74 31.52 -15.88
N ILE A 111 -8.97 31.78 -16.32
CA ILE A 111 -10.16 31.16 -15.75
C ILE A 111 -10.81 30.23 -16.77
N PHE A 112 -11.23 29.08 -16.29
CA PHE A 112 -11.86 28.01 -17.06
C PHE A 112 -13.16 27.59 -16.38
N ARG A 113 -14.19 27.44 -17.20
CA ARG A 113 -15.40 26.72 -16.84
C ARG A 113 -15.32 25.31 -17.43
N ILE A 114 -15.36 24.31 -16.55
CA ILE A 114 -15.30 22.90 -16.94
C ILE A 114 -16.65 22.23 -16.67
N ASP A 115 -17.17 21.52 -17.67
CA ASP A 115 -18.34 20.66 -17.56
C ASP A 115 -18.03 19.29 -18.20
N ASP A 116 -18.20 18.22 -17.44
CA ASP A 116 -17.86 16.84 -17.84
C ASP A 116 -16.48 16.71 -18.52
N ASP A 117 -15.44 17.25 -17.86
CA ASP A 117 -14.05 17.32 -18.33
C ASP A 117 -13.81 18.12 -19.63
N LYS A 118 -14.82 18.86 -20.11
CA LYS A 118 -14.75 19.76 -21.28
C LYS A 118 -14.75 21.21 -20.88
N VAL A 119 -13.89 22.00 -21.53
CA VAL A 119 -13.89 23.46 -21.37
C VAL A 119 -15.09 24.04 -22.11
N THR A 120 -16.07 24.57 -21.37
CA THR A 120 -17.23 25.25 -21.96
C THR A 120 -16.95 26.72 -22.23
N ALA A 121 -16.13 27.37 -21.40
CA ALA A 121 -15.56 28.69 -21.68
C ALA A 121 -14.23 28.92 -20.96
N SER A 122 -13.36 29.74 -21.54
CA SER A 122 -12.10 30.15 -20.89
C SER A 122 -11.64 31.54 -21.32
N ALA A 123 -10.85 32.19 -20.47
CA ALA A 123 -10.24 33.49 -20.76
C ALA A 123 -8.86 33.63 -20.11
N LEU A 124 -7.94 34.33 -20.79
CA LEU A 124 -6.60 34.63 -20.30
C LEU A 124 -6.52 36.07 -19.76
N GLY A 125 -5.69 36.29 -18.75
CA GLY A 125 -5.44 37.60 -18.17
C GLY A 125 -6.55 38.12 -17.26
N VAL A 126 -7.57 37.31 -17.00
CA VAL A 126 -8.67 37.57 -16.08
C VAL A 126 -8.96 36.32 -15.26
N TYR A 127 -9.50 36.51 -14.06
CA TYR A 127 -9.89 35.43 -13.15
C TYR A 127 -11.26 35.65 -12.51
N SER A 128 -12.03 36.63 -13.00
CA SER A 128 -13.37 36.92 -12.48
C SER A 128 -14.37 35.88 -12.97
N LYS A 129 -14.98 35.16 -12.03
CA LYS A 129 -16.05 34.19 -12.34
C LYS A 129 -17.27 34.89 -12.90
N ASP A 130 -17.72 35.94 -12.22
CA ASP A 130 -18.93 36.67 -12.58
C ASP A 130 -18.85 37.23 -14.01
N TRP A 131 -17.69 37.76 -14.39
CA TRP A 131 -17.46 38.23 -15.76
C TRP A 131 -17.56 37.08 -16.78
N LEU A 132 -16.89 35.95 -16.55
CA LEU A 132 -16.92 34.82 -17.49
C LEU A 132 -18.31 34.18 -17.54
N GLN A 133 -19.02 34.12 -16.42
CA GLN A 133 -20.39 33.63 -16.35
C GLN A 133 -21.32 34.52 -17.18
N LEU A 134 -21.23 35.85 -17.05
CA LEU A 134 -21.99 36.78 -17.88
C LEU A 134 -21.72 36.55 -19.37
N GLN A 135 -20.46 36.30 -19.76
CA GLN A 135 -20.13 35.98 -21.16
C GLN A 135 -20.86 34.72 -21.64
N ILE A 136 -20.87 33.65 -20.83
CA ILE A 136 -21.60 32.42 -21.13
C ILE A 136 -23.11 32.68 -21.28
N GLU A 137 -23.71 33.44 -20.36
CA GLU A 137 -25.13 33.80 -20.38
C GLU A 137 -25.51 34.62 -21.62
N THR A 138 -24.58 35.44 -22.13
CA THR A 138 -24.74 36.18 -23.39
C THR A 138 -24.44 35.34 -24.65
N GLY A 139 -24.14 34.05 -24.50
CA GLY A 139 -23.89 33.12 -25.61
C GLY A 139 -22.43 33.03 -26.06
N ASN A 140 -21.49 33.68 -25.38
CA ASN A 140 -20.06 33.59 -25.68
C ASN A 140 -19.45 32.38 -24.98
N THR A 141 -19.19 31.31 -25.73
CA THR A 141 -18.59 30.05 -25.25
C THR A 141 -17.24 29.78 -25.91
N GLY A 142 -16.49 28.81 -25.38
CA GLY A 142 -15.15 28.46 -25.85
C GLY A 142 -14.08 29.44 -25.37
N SER A 143 -12.98 29.55 -26.12
CA SER A 143 -11.91 30.48 -25.76
C SER A 143 -12.30 31.91 -26.09
N LEU A 144 -12.42 32.75 -25.05
CA LEU A 144 -12.67 34.18 -25.18
C LEU A 144 -11.39 34.99 -25.35
N GLY A 145 -10.23 34.33 -25.47
CA GLY A 145 -8.93 34.97 -25.71
C GLY A 145 -8.39 35.75 -24.50
N GLN A 146 -7.46 36.67 -24.77
CA GLN A 146 -6.80 37.47 -23.75
C GLN A 146 -7.60 38.73 -23.43
N ARG A 147 -7.87 38.95 -22.14
CA ARG A 147 -8.68 40.05 -21.60
C ARG A 147 -7.95 40.91 -20.58
N GLY A 148 -6.70 40.56 -20.27
CA GLY A 148 -5.83 41.32 -19.38
C GLY A 148 -4.36 40.91 -19.52
N PRO A 149 -3.46 41.41 -18.65
CA PRO A 149 -2.05 41.05 -18.66
C PRO A 149 -1.85 39.57 -18.33
N ILE A 150 -0.87 38.94 -18.99
CA ILE A 150 -0.51 37.54 -18.77
C ILE A 150 0.96 37.42 -18.39
N HIS A 151 1.27 36.38 -17.62
CA HIS A 151 2.59 36.04 -17.11
C HIS A 151 2.93 34.60 -17.47
N SER A 152 4.22 34.32 -17.67
CA SER A 152 4.75 32.96 -17.79
C SER A 152 4.64 32.22 -16.46
N ILE A 153 4.57 30.89 -16.51
CA ILE A 153 4.47 30.05 -15.30
C ILE A 153 5.87 29.78 -14.76
N LEU A 154 6.11 30.08 -13.47
CA LEU A 154 7.42 29.92 -12.83
C LEU A 154 7.65 28.53 -12.24
N GLU A 155 6.60 27.85 -11.79
CA GLU A 155 6.75 26.57 -11.12
C GLU A 155 7.22 25.50 -12.13
N PRO A 156 8.30 24.75 -11.90
CA PRO A 156 8.68 23.64 -12.76
C PRO A 156 7.57 22.59 -12.86
N ASP A 157 7.52 21.87 -13.97
CA ASP A 157 6.63 20.72 -14.12
C ASP A 157 7.08 19.60 -13.16
N LEU A 158 6.31 19.40 -12.09
CA LEU A 158 6.63 18.40 -11.07
C LEU A 158 6.71 16.98 -11.62
N MET A 159 6.04 16.68 -12.75
CA MET A 159 6.19 15.38 -13.40
C MET A 159 7.59 15.18 -13.95
N GLN A 160 8.16 16.20 -14.60
CA GLN A 160 9.53 16.15 -15.12
C GLN A 160 10.54 16.09 -13.98
N VAL A 161 10.33 16.89 -12.91
CA VAL A 161 11.19 16.86 -11.71
C VAL A 161 11.13 15.49 -11.03
N ALA A 162 9.94 14.88 -10.92
CA ALA A 162 9.79 13.54 -10.35
C ALA A 162 10.48 12.48 -11.21
N MET A 163 10.34 12.54 -12.54
CA MET A 163 11.00 11.61 -13.48
C MET A 163 12.53 11.72 -13.39
N GLN A 164 13.08 12.93 -13.36
CA GLN A 164 14.52 13.15 -13.19
C GLN A 164 15.02 12.60 -11.84
N ARG A 165 14.26 12.82 -10.77
CA ARG A 165 14.60 12.27 -9.45
C ARG A 165 14.53 10.74 -9.43
N LEU A 166 13.53 10.14 -10.06
CA LEU A 166 13.43 8.68 -10.17
C LEU A 166 14.59 8.08 -10.97
N GLN A 167 15.04 8.73 -12.04
CA GLN A 167 16.24 8.33 -12.79
C GLN A 167 17.53 8.40 -11.95
N SER A 168 17.58 9.31 -10.98
CA SER A 168 18.74 9.46 -10.08
C SER A 168 18.76 8.49 -8.89
N ILE A 169 17.68 7.71 -8.67
CA ILE A 169 17.56 6.79 -7.54
C ILE A 169 17.90 5.36 -7.99
N ASP A 170 18.91 4.76 -7.37
CA ASP A 170 19.20 3.32 -7.51
C ASP A 170 18.23 2.49 -6.65
N LEU A 171 17.12 2.11 -7.27
CA LEU A 171 16.10 1.24 -6.67
C LEU A 171 16.66 -0.14 -6.29
N GLY A 172 17.67 -0.64 -7.02
CA GLY A 172 18.33 -1.91 -6.73
C GLY A 172 19.10 -1.84 -5.41
N ALA A 173 19.88 -0.78 -5.21
CA ALA A 173 20.61 -0.54 -3.96
C ALA A 173 19.66 -0.35 -2.76
N LEU A 174 18.54 0.35 -2.94
CA LEU A 174 17.53 0.52 -1.89
C LEU A 174 16.87 -0.82 -1.51
N LYS A 175 16.50 -1.64 -2.49
CA LYS A 175 15.96 -2.99 -2.27
C LYS A 175 16.97 -3.87 -1.53
N LYS A 176 18.23 -3.87 -1.96
CA LYS A 176 19.30 -4.64 -1.31
C LYS A 176 19.49 -4.23 0.15
N LYS A 177 19.55 -2.92 0.43
CA LYS A 177 19.64 -2.39 1.81
C LYS A 177 18.42 -2.76 2.66
N ALA A 178 17.23 -2.80 2.08
CA ALA A 178 16.03 -3.22 2.80
C ALA A 178 16.08 -4.70 3.19
N ILE A 179 16.52 -5.58 2.28
CA ILE A 179 16.70 -7.02 2.53
C ILE A 179 17.77 -7.25 3.60
N GLU A 180 18.93 -6.61 3.49
CA GLU A 180 20.01 -6.71 4.50
C GLU A 180 19.53 -6.24 5.89
N ARG A 181 18.77 -5.15 5.94
CA ARG A 181 18.18 -4.64 7.19
C ARG A 181 17.17 -5.61 7.79
N PHE A 182 16.37 -6.28 6.96
CA PHE A 182 15.42 -7.29 7.42
C PHE A 182 16.17 -8.44 8.11
N TRP A 183 17.15 -9.04 7.43
CA TRP A 183 17.88 -10.20 7.97
C TRP A 183 18.73 -9.87 9.20
N SER A 184 19.35 -8.69 9.24
CA SER A 184 20.14 -8.25 10.40
C SER A 184 19.30 -8.06 11.68
N ARG A 185 17.99 -7.79 11.55
CA ARG A 185 17.07 -7.60 12.68
C ARG A 185 16.18 -8.80 12.95
N GLN A 186 16.26 -9.85 12.14
CA GLN A 186 15.38 -11.00 12.24
C GLN A 186 15.65 -11.77 13.53
N THR A 187 14.64 -11.85 14.39
CA THR A 187 14.65 -12.73 15.56
C THR A 187 14.01 -14.07 15.17
N PHE A 188 14.71 -15.16 15.44
CA PHE A 188 14.22 -16.49 15.12
C PHE A 188 13.49 -17.10 16.31
N THR A 189 12.46 -17.89 16.00
CA THR A 189 11.70 -18.62 17.01
C THR A 189 12.23 -20.04 17.04
N GLU A 190 13.21 -20.29 17.90
CA GLU A 190 13.84 -21.61 17.99
C GLU A 190 12.94 -22.63 18.68
N LEU A 191 13.00 -23.86 18.18
CA LEU A 191 12.37 -25.03 18.77
C LEU A 191 13.42 -26.16 18.84
N PRO A 192 13.44 -26.96 19.92
CA PRO A 192 14.30 -28.14 20.01
C PRO A 192 13.90 -29.20 18.98
N LYS A 193 14.82 -30.12 18.67
CA LYS A 193 14.52 -31.27 17.81
C LYS A 193 13.61 -32.29 18.49
N ALA A 194 12.73 -32.92 17.74
CA ALA A 194 11.92 -34.05 18.18
C ALA A 194 12.84 -35.24 18.48
N THR A 195 12.67 -35.86 19.65
CA THR A 195 13.42 -37.06 20.05
C THR A 195 12.54 -38.31 20.11
N GLN A 196 11.22 -38.15 20.03
CA GLN A 196 10.22 -39.22 20.08
C GLN A 196 9.05 -38.83 19.19
N TYR A 197 8.43 -39.81 18.55
CA TYR A 197 7.16 -39.63 17.86
C TYR A 197 6.03 -39.31 18.83
N ARG A 198 5.23 -38.28 18.55
CA ARG A 198 4.00 -37.98 19.29
C ARG A 198 2.96 -37.27 18.45
N ILE A 199 1.69 -37.56 18.70
CA ILE A 199 0.56 -36.79 18.20
C ILE A 199 -0.08 -36.04 19.37
N ARG A 200 -0.37 -34.76 19.17
CA ARG A 200 -1.09 -33.92 20.15
C ARG A 200 -2.28 -33.24 19.51
N MET A 201 -3.30 -32.98 20.32
CA MET A 201 -4.48 -32.23 19.89
C MET A 201 -4.48 -30.86 20.57
N VAL A 202 -4.65 -29.80 19.78
CA VAL A 202 -4.69 -28.41 20.23
C VAL A 202 -6.05 -27.81 19.93
N ASP A 203 -6.75 -27.32 20.95
CA ASP A 203 -8.02 -26.62 20.81
C ASP A 203 -7.76 -25.15 20.44
N PRO A 204 -8.17 -24.68 19.24
CA PRO A 204 -7.95 -23.30 18.82
C PRO A 204 -9.02 -22.33 19.35
N THR A 205 -9.88 -22.78 20.28
CA THR A 205 -10.91 -21.94 20.88
C THR A 205 -10.28 -20.79 21.65
N ILE A 206 -10.52 -19.57 21.18
CA ILE A 206 -10.12 -18.35 21.85
C ILE A 206 -11.25 -17.83 22.74
N VAL A 207 -10.89 -17.17 23.83
CA VAL A 207 -11.84 -16.46 24.70
C VAL A 207 -11.64 -14.96 24.52
N MET A 208 -12.70 -14.25 24.14
CA MET A 208 -12.65 -12.81 23.94
C MET A 208 -12.43 -12.11 25.28
N GLN A 209 -11.24 -11.59 25.54
CA GLN A 209 -10.92 -10.94 26.82
C GLN A 209 -11.62 -9.58 27.00
N ARG A 210 -11.97 -8.91 25.89
CA ARG A 210 -12.65 -7.61 25.85
C ARG A 210 -13.78 -7.67 24.83
N PRO A 211 -14.85 -6.90 25.03
CA PRO A 211 -15.93 -6.86 24.05
C PRO A 211 -15.43 -6.25 22.74
N LEU A 212 -15.83 -6.82 21.62
CA LEU A 212 -15.66 -6.23 20.29
C LEU A 212 -16.83 -5.29 20.04
N LEU A 213 -16.57 -4.02 19.76
CA LEU A 213 -17.58 -3.00 19.51
C LEU A 213 -17.60 -2.61 18.02
N ASP A 214 -18.74 -2.18 17.51
CA ASP A 214 -18.86 -1.55 16.20
C ASP A 214 -18.43 -0.06 16.24
N ALA A 215 -18.47 0.61 15.08
CA ALA A 215 -18.13 2.02 14.96
C ALA A 215 -19.05 2.97 15.76
N ASN A 216 -20.22 2.50 16.19
CA ASN A 216 -21.19 3.26 16.99
C ASN A 216 -21.12 2.89 18.49
N GLY A 217 -20.16 2.06 18.89
CA GLY A 217 -19.98 1.62 20.28
C GLY A 217 -20.93 0.48 20.72
N ARG A 218 -21.67 -0.15 19.79
CA ARG A 218 -22.52 -1.31 20.11
C ARG A 218 -21.69 -2.59 20.17
N THR A 219 -21.97 -3.46 21.13
CA THR A 219 -21.25 -4.73 21.29
C THR A 219 -21.60 -5.70 20.17
N LEU A 220 -20.61 -6.06 19.35
CA LEU A 220 -20.68 -7.12 18.34
C LEU A 220 -20.40 -8.49 18.95
N ILE A 221 -19.36 -8.59 19.79
CA ILE A 221 -18.99 -9.83 20.47
C ILE A 221 -18.73 -9.50 21.93
N PRO A 222 -19.49 -10.05 22.89
CA PRO A 222 -19.24 -9.83 24.31
C PRO A 222 -17.86 -10.32 24.76
N ALA A 223 -17.33 -9.73 25.84
CA ALA A 223 -16.23 -10.35 26.57
C ALA A 223 -16.68 -11.71 27.15
N GLY A 224 -15.76 -12.66 27.25
CA GLY A 224 -16.01 -14.03 27.69
C GLY A 224 -16.53 -14.95 26.58
N THR A 225 -16.91 -14.44 25.41
CA THR A 225 -17.35 -15.30 24.30
C THR A 225 -16.22 -16.23 23.86
N ARG A 226 -16.53 -17.53 23.77
CA ARG A 226 -15.62 -18.57 23.28
C ARG A 226 -15.85 -18.79 21.78
N ILE A 227 -14.81 -18.61 20.97
CA ILE A 227 -14.90 -18.74 19.52
C ILE A 227 -13.86 -19.76 19.05
N ASN A 228 -14.32 -20.79 18.36
CA ASN A 228 -13.45 -21.71 17.63
C ASN A 228 -13.45 -21.30 16.16
N PRO A 229 -12.31 -20.81 15.61
CA PRO A 229 -12.23 -20.35 14.22
C PRO A 229 -12.57 -21.42 13.18
N LEU A 230 -12.34 -22.71 13.49
CA LEU A 230 -12.59 -23.82 12.58
C LEU A 230 -14.08 -24.06 12.31
N LYS A 231 -14.98 -23.49 13.12
CA LYS A 231 -16.43 -23.53 12.85
C LYS A 231 -16.84 -22.60 11.71
N ALA A 232 -16.11 -21.52 11.49
CA ALA A 232 -16.43 -20.50 10.49
C ALA A 232 -15.56 -20.62 9.24
N LEU A 233 -14.28 -20.99 9.40
CA LEU A 233 -13.33 -21.12 8.31
C LEU A 233 -12.61 -22.47 8.40
N PRO A 234 -12.83 -23.39 7.45
CA PRO A 234 -12.12 -24.66 7.44
C PRO A 234 -10.63 -24.42 7.17
N PHE A 235 -9.79 -25.17 7.88
CA PHE A 235 -8.35 -25.15 7.66
C PHE A 235 -7.97 -26.31 6.73
N THR A 236 -7.74 -25.99 5.46
CA THR A 236 -7.61 -26.97 4.36
C THR A 236 -6.16 -27.22 3.92
N GLN A 237 -5.18 -26.77 4.71
CA GLN A 237 -3.76 -26.92 4.42
C GLN A 237 -3.07 -27.76 5.50
N GLN A 238 -1.88 -28.25 5.20
CA GLN A 238 -0.97 -28.85 6.17
C GLN A 238 0.25 -27.97 6.34
N LEU A 239 0.58 -27.62 7.57
CA LEU A 239 1.82 -26.88 7.86
C LEU A 239 2.90 -27.88 8.20
N VAL A 240 4.10 -27.65 7.68
CA VAL A 240 5.30 -28.41 8.04
C VAL A 240 6.29 -27.44 8.62
N VAL A 241 6.58 -27.60 9.91
CA VAL A 241 7.50 -26.76 10.67
C VAL A 241 8.79 -27.53 10.91
N PHE A 242 9.92 -27.00 10.43
CA PHE A 242 11.23 -27.66 10.53
C PHE A 242 12.34 -26.64 10.78
N ASN A 243 13.54 -27.11 11.08
CA ASN A 243 14.71 -26.26 11.23
C ASN A 243 15.62 -26.34 9.99
N ALA A 244 15.63 -25.28 9.16
CA ALA A 244 16.46 -25.24 7.95
C ALA A 244 17.99 -25.18 8.21
N LEU A 245 18.44 -25.00 9.45
CA LEU A 245 19.84 -25.17 9.82
C LEU A 245 20.21 -26.62 10.12
N ASN A 246 19.23 -27.49 10.32
CA ASN A 246 19.43 -28.91 10.54
C ASN A 246 19.27 -29.67 9.22
N ALA A 247 20.40 -30.08 8.62
CA ALA A 247 20.40 -30.79 7.33
C ALA A 247 19.56 -32.08 7.35
N GLU A 248 19.56 -32.82 8.47
CA GLU A 248 18.77 -34.04 8.61
C GLU A 248 17.27 -33.77 8.52
N GLU A 249 16.80 -32.63 9.07
CA GLU A 249 15.39 -32.23 8.96
C GLU A 249 15.04 -31.77 7.55
N VAL A 250 15.94 -31.02 6.89
CA VAL A 250 15.71 -30.57 5.50
C VAL A 250 15.61 -31.78 4.57
N ASP A 251 16.52 -32.74 4.67
CA ASP A 251 16.51 -33.95 3.85
C ASP A 251 15.27 -34.80 4.11
N ALA A 252 14.88 -34.96 5.38
CA ALA A 252 13.69 -35.72 5.75
C ALA A 252 12.40 -35.06 5.25
N VAL A 253 12.27 -33.73 5.36
CA VAL A 253 11.12 -32.98 4.83
C VAL A 253 11.08 -33.02 3.30
N ALA A 254 12.24 -32.91 2.63
CA ALA A 254 12.33 -33.04 1.18
C ALA A 254 11.83 -34.43 0.73
N HIS A 255 12.29 -35.51 1.37
CA HIS A 255 11.83 -36.85 1.04
C HIS A 255 10.34 -37.05 1.32
N TRP A 256 9.85 -36.53 2.45
CA TRP A 256 8.43 -36.57 2.77
C TRP A 256 7.61 -35.86 1.69
N LEU A 257 8.02 -34.67 1.23
CA LEU A 257 7.32 -33.92 0.17
C LEU A 257 7.20 -34.68 -1.15
N GLU A 258 8.21 -35.48 -1.53
CA GLU A 258 8.16 -36.32 -2.74
C GLU A 258 7.06 -37.39 -2.70
N THR A 259 6.62 -37.78 -1.49
CA THR A 259 5.56 -38.78 -1.30
C THR A 259 4.16 -38.17 -1.26
N GLN A 260 4.04 -36.84 -1.22
CA GLN A 260 2.75 -36.15 -1.11
C GLN A 260 2.19 -35.75 -2.47
N ASP A 261 0.89 -35.95 -2.66
CA ASP A 261 0.16 -35.32 -3.77
C ASP A 261 -0.22 -33.88 -3.40
N ARG A 262 0.58 -32.94 -3.90
CA ARG A 262 0.44 -31.50 -3.63
C ARG A 262 -0.76 -30.87 -4.33
N THR A 263 -1.45 -31.59 -5.22
CA THR A 263 -2.70 -31.14 -5.85
C THR A 263 -3.93 -31.38 -4.96
N LEU A 264 -3.88 -32.42 -4.13
CA LEU A 264 -4.97 -32.78 -3.23
C LEU A 264 -4.97 -31.96 -1.93
N ARG A 265 -3.80 -31.50 -1.50
CA ARG A 265 -3.64 -30.76 -0.25
C ARG A 265 -2.57 -29.68 -0.38
N ARG A 266 -2.93 -28.45 0.00
CA ARG A 266 -1.96 -27.35 0.09
C ARG A 266 -1.00 -27.59 1.25
N ILE A 267 0.29 -27.62 0.97
CA ILE A 267 1.36 -27.76 1.97
C ILE A 267 2.07 -26.42 2.12
N THR A 268 2.22 -25.95 3.36
CA THR A 268 2.92 -24.72 3.70
C THR A 268 4.15 -25.04 4.55
N LEU A 269 5.32 -24.68 4.05
CA LEU A 269 6.61 -24.95 4.70
C LEU A 269 7.03 -23.77 5.57
N ILE A 270 7.43 -24.04 6.80
CA ILE A 270 7.80 -23.03 7.79
C ILE A 270 9.11 -23.43 8.45
N THR A 271 10.14 -22.58 8.32
CA THR A 271 11.42 -22.80 9.03
C THR A 271 11.51 -22.00 10.32
N THR A 272 12.04 -22.62 11.38
CA THR A 272 12.30 -21.97 12.66
C THR A 272 13.51 -21.04 12.61
N GLN A 273 14.53 -21.42 11.83
CA GLN A 273 15.82 -20.72 11.78
C GLN A 273 16.39 -20.71 10.36
N LEU A 274 17.24 -19.72 10.09
CA LEU A 274 18.01 -19.62 8.86
C LEU A 274 19.33 -18.90 9.15
N ASP A 275 20.33 -19.11 8.31
CA ASP A 275 21.62 -18.41 8.39
C ASP A 275 21.40 -16.91 8.14
N ARG A 276 21.63 -16.06 9.14
CA ARG A 276 21.41 -14.60 9.04
C ARG A 276 22.33 -13.92 8.04
N ALA A 277 23.58 -14.39 7.93
CA ALA A 277 24.59 -13.75 7.08
C ALA A 277 24.27 -13.97 5.60
N GLN A 278 23.75 -15.15 5.28
CA GLN A 278 23.37 -15.54 3.92
C GLN A 278 21.85 -15.50 3.68
N GLY A 279 21.07 -14.92 4.60
CA GLY A 279 19.61 -15.11 4.75
C GLY A 279 18.83 -15.27 3.45
N TRP A 280 18.85 -14.26 2.57
CA TRP A 280 18.13 -14.33 1.30
C TRP A 280 18.62 -15.45 0.37
N ASN A 281 19.95 -15.64 0.26
CA ASN A 281 20.52 -16.66 -0.60
C ASN A 281 20.20 -18.07 -0.09
N ARG A 282 20.27 -18.28 1.23
CA ARG A 282 19.91 -19.55 1.88
C ARG A 282 18.43 -19.86 1.75
N LEU A 283 17.57 -18.86 1.90
CA LEU A 283 16.12 -19.04 1.71
C LEU A 283 15.83 -19.46 0.26
N ASN A 284 16.36 -18.74 -0.72
CA ASN A 284 16.17 -19.09 -2.13
C ASN A 284 16.73 -20.47 -2.49
N ALA A 285 17.88 -20.84 -1.91
CA ALA A 285 18.45 -22.17 -2.13
C ALA A 285 17.54 -23.26 -1.56
N LEU A 286 17.03 -23.06 -0.33
CA LEU A 286 16.10 -23.98 0.32
C LEU A 286 14.78 -24.10 -0.45
N GLU A 287 14.20 -22.98 -0.89
CA GLU A 287 12.95 -22.98 -1.68
C GLU A 287 13.12 -23.72 -3.01
N LYS A 288 14.29 -23.59 -3.65
CA LYS A 288 14.64 -24.37 -4.85
C LYS A 288 14.78 -25.85 -4.54
N THR A 289 15.45 -26.22 -3.44
CA THR A 289 15.61 -27.62 -3.03
C THR A 289 14.26 -28.28 -2.73
N LEU A 290 13.34 -27.56 -2.11
CA LEU A 290 12.02 -28.08 -1.71
C LEU A 290 10.93 -27.84 -2.75
N ASP A 291 11.27 -27.21 -3.88
CA ASP A 291 10.35 -26.76 -4.93
C ASP A 291 9.08 -26.09 -4.36
N SER A 292 9.28 -25.20 -3.39
CA SER A 292 8.22 -24.66 -2.53
C SER A 292 8.63 -23.36 -1.84
N PRO A 293 7.73 -22.38 -1.70
CA PRO A 293 7.97 -21.25 -0.81
C PRO A 293 8.15 -21.69 0.64
N VAL A 294 9.09 -21.05 1.35
CA VAL A 294 9.38 -21.33 2.77
C VAL A 294 9.21 -20.06 3.59
N TYR A 295 8.37 -20.14 4.63
CA TYR A 295 8.08 -19.02 5.51
C TYR A 295 8.89 -19.10 6.80
N LEU A 296 9.12 -17.98 7.48
CA LEU A 296 9.74 -17.96 8.80
C LEU A 296 8.70 -18.17 9.91
N LEU A 297 9.02 -19.01 10.90
CA LEU A 297 8.17 -19.17 12.08
C LEU A 297 8.13 -17.87 12.88
N ASN A 298 6.91 -17.42 13.19
CA ASN A 298 6.67 -16.30 14.10
C ASN A 298 6.08 -16.78 15.44
N ALA A 299 6.17 -15.92 16.46
CA ALA A 299 5.68 -16.22 17.80
C ALA A 299 4.18 -16.54 17.85
N SER A 300 3.37 -15.87 17.03
CA SER A 300 1.92 -16.07 16.97
C SER A 300 1.55 -17.47 16.47
N LEU A 301 2.24 -17.98 15.44
CA LEU A 301 2.05 -19.33 14.92
C LEU A 301 2.53 -20.38 15.94
N LYS A 302 3.71 -20.16 16.56
CA LYS A 302 4.19 -21.01 17.65
C LYS A 302 3.16 -21.12 18.77
N GLN A 303 2.61 -20.00 19.24
CA GLN A 303 1.64 -20.00 20.32
C GLN A 303 0.29 -20.62 19.89
N ARG A 304 -0.21 -20.28 18.69
CA ARG A 304 -1.52 -20.74 18.21
C ARG A 304 -1.61 -22.25 18.05
N PHE A 305 -0.54 -22.86 17.55
CA PHE A 305 -0.45 -24.31 17.34
C PHE A 305 0.28 -25.03 18.47
N ASP A 306 0.65 -24.30 19.53
CA ASP A 306 1.48 -24.80 20.63
C ASP A 306 2.69 -25.61 20.13
N LEU A 307 3.46 -25.06 19.17
CA LEU A 307 4.60 -25.75 18.58
C LEU A 307 5.73 -25.89 19.60
N GLN A 308 6.17 -27.12 19.82
CA GLN A 308 7.15 -27.46 20.86
C GLN A 308 8.48 -27.95 20.30
N VAL A 309 8.50 -28.64 19.16
CA VAL A 309 9.70 -29.23 18.57
C VAL A 309 9.73 -29.07 17.05
N THR A 310 10.83 -29.44 16.40
CA THR A 310 10.89 -29.69 14.96
C THR A 310 11.45 -31.08 14.62
N PRO A 311 11.02 -31.71 13.52
CA PRO A 311 9.89 -31.35 12.67
C PRO A 311 8.52 -31.49 13.37
N SER A 312 7.55 -30.69 12.95
CA SER A 312 6.14 -30.79 13.37
C SER A 312 5.19 -30.56 12.19
N PHE A 313 4.17 -31.39 12.09
CA PHE A 313 3.14 -31.36 11.05
C PHE A 313 1.81 -30.94 11.68
N VAL A 314 1.16 -29.94 11.10
CA VAL A 314 -0.07 -29.37 11.63
C VAL A 314 -1.19 -29.52 10.61
N GLN A 315 -2.27 -30.16 11.02
CA GLN A 315 -3.50 -30.27 10.21
C GLN A 315 -4.74 -30.10 11.08
N ALA A 316 -5.87 -29.71 10.49
CA ALA A 316 -7.13 -29.69 11.22
C ALA A 316 -7.78 -31.09 11.23
N LYS A 317 -8.28 -31.48 12.39
CA LYS A 317 -9.05 -32.72 12.62
C LYS A 317 -10.31 -32.37 13.41
N GLY A 318 -11.41 -32.23 12.68
CA GLY A 318 -12.66 -31.72 13.24
C GLY A 318 -12.50 -30.27 13.70
N LEU A 319 -12.73 -30.01 14.99
CA LEU A 319 -12.64 -28.69 15.60
C LEU A 319 -11.33 -28.44 16.38
N ALA A 320 -10.32 -29.29 16.19
CA ALA A 320 -9.01 -29.16 16.80
C ALA A 320 -7.90 -29.24 15.74
N PHE A 321 -6.71 -28.80 16.10
CA PHE A 321 -5.49 -29.06 15.33
C PHE A 321 -4.81 -30.32 15.85
N GLU A 322 -4.47 -31.22 14.95
CA GLU A 322 -3.56 -32.34 15.21
C GLU A 322 -2.14 -31.87 14.90
N ILE A 323 -1.26 -31.99 15.89
CA ILE A 323 0.16 -31.67 15.81
C ILE A 323 0.91 -32.98 15.92
N GLU A 324 1.42 -33.45 14.79
CA GLU A 324 2.23 -34.65 14.73
C GLU A 324 3.71 -34.25 14.73
N GLU A 325 4.46 -34.81 15.66
CA GLU A 325 5.85 -34.46 15.89
C GLU A 325 6.70 -35.71 15.69
N ILE A 326 7.58 -35.67 14.71
CA ILE A 326 8.27 -36.85 14.18
C ILE A 326 9.77 -36.57 14.20
N PRO A 327 10.59 -37.41 14.85
CA PRO A 327 12.04 -37.33 14.71
C PRO A 327 12.44 -37.44 13.24
N ALA A 328 13.35 -36.58 12.77
CA ALA A 328 13.74 -36.53 11.36
C ALA A 328 14.17 -37.90 10.79
N LYS A 329 14.83 -38.72 11.62
CA LYS A 329 15.20 -40.10 11.27
C LYS A 329 14.00 -40.98 10.97
N GLU A 330 12.92 -40.87 11.74
CA GLU A 330 11.74 -41.70 11.62
C GLU A 330 10.87 -41.28 10.42
N LEU A 331 10.89 -40.00 10.05
CA LEU A 331 10.17 -39.45 8.90
C LEU A 331 10.61 -40.07 7.56
N VAL A 332 11.87 -40.51 7.45
CA VAL A 332 12.41 -41.16 6.25
C VAL A 332 12.00 -42.65 6.16
N HIS A 333 11.60 -43.28 7.29
CA HIS A 333 11.40 -44.73 7.39
C HIS A 333 9.95 -45.21 7.25
N GLU A 334 8.97 -44.31 7.05
CA GLU A 334 7.55 -44.67 6.84
C GLU A 334 7.27 -45.48 5.55
N LYS A 335 8.29 -45.77 4.72
CA LYS A 335 8.18 -46.67 3.55
C LYS A 335 8.26 -48.17 3.87
N ALA A 336 8.29 -48.59 5.14
CA ALA A 336 8.59 -49.98 5.51
C ALA A 336 7.50 -50.76 6.26
N GLN A 337 6.23 -50.35 6.25
CA GLN A 337 5.12 -51.18 6.76
C GLN A 337 3.89 -51.20 5.87
#